data_AF-A0A3L7V1R0-F1
#
_entry.id   AF-A0A3L7V1R0-F1
#
_cell.length_a   1.000
_cell.length_b   1.000
_cell.length_c   1.000
_cell.angle_alpha   90.00
_cell.angle_beta   90.00
_cell.angle_gamma   90.00
#
_symmetry.space_group_name_H-M   'P 1'
#
loop_
_entity.id
_entity.type
_entity.pdbx_description
1 polymer ?
#
loop_
_entity_poly.entity_id
_entity_poly.type
_entity_poly.pdbx_seq_one_letter_code
_entity_poly.pdbx_strand_id
1 'polypeptide(L)'
;MDIGTGLRTYISEPLVPQGRTWTDKPAEQHDAFRANHRRIRSERLLRRRGEVVERTFAHLCETGGGRRTWLRGLTKVTKRYQVLALSHNLGLILRTLCGAAKPRAFTLVLSLGTLRLVALRTLKPTSPLNQFFRSSKSHSRKTHLRPDHAARKRQTQTSSTGC
;
A
#
# COMPACT_ATOMS: atom_id res chain seq x y z
N MET A 1 22.68 27.07 -10.86
CA MET A 1 21.25 27.42 -10.92
C MET A 1 20.51 26.70 -9.83
N ASP A 2 20.10 27.43 -8.80
CA ASP A 2 19.06 26.98 -7.88
C ASP A 2 17.74 27.20 -8.61
N ILE A 3 17.10 26.11 -9.03
CA ILE A 3 15.67 26.16 -9.36
C ILE A 3 15.02 26.73 -8.09
N GLY A 4 14.26 27.83 -8.17
CA GLY A 4 13.81 28.67 -7.04
C GLY A 4 12.92 28.00 -5.96
N THR A 5 13.05 26.70 -5.76
CA THR A 5 12.37 25.84 -4.79
C THR A 5 13.16 25.67 -3.49
N GLY A 6 14.35 26.25 -3.35
CA GLY A 6 15.22 26.06 -2.18
C GLY A 6 15.82 24.65 -2.04
N LEU A 7 15.61 23.80 -3.05
CA LEU A 7 16.06 22.40 -3.05
C LEU A 7 17.50 22.29 -3.56
N ARG A 8 18.37 21.71 -2.73
CA ARG A 8 19.75 21.37 -3.13
C ARG A 8 19.79 20.04 -3.86
N THR A 9 20.22 20.05 -5.12
CA THR A 9 20.42 18.84 -5.90
C THR A 9 21.75 18.15 -5.54
N TYR A 10 21.68 16.83 -5.39
CA TYR A 10 22.80 15.91 -5.19
C TYR A 10 22.75 14.82 -6.26
N ILE A 11 23.46 14.99 -7.37
CA ILE A 11 23.39 14.09 -8.53
C ILE A 11 24.72 13.40 -8.71
N SER A 12 24.77 12.07 -8.57
CA SER A 12 26.02 11.30 -8.72
C SER A 12 26.77 11.67 -10.00
N GLU A 13 28.04 12.04 -9.85
CA GLU A 13 28.92 12.34 -10.97
C GLU A 13 29.73 11.10 -11.33
N PRO A 14 29.98 10.84 -12.63
CA PRO A 14 30.90 9.79 -13.04
C PRO A 14 32.31 10.10 -12.52
N LEU A 15 33.03 9.07 -12.04
CA LEU A 15 34.44 9.19 -11.68
C LEU A 15 35.25 9.36 -12.97
N VAL A 16 35.90 10.51 -13.14
CA VAL A 16 36.76 10.80 -14.29
C VAL A 16 38.21 10.93 -13.80
N PRO A 17 39.09 9.93 -14.05
CA PRO A 17 40.44 9.89 -13.48
C PRO A 17 41.32 11.08 -13.87
N GLN A 18 41.18 11.56 -15.10
CA GLN A 18 42.01 12.63 -15.68
C GLN A 18 41.39 14.02 -15.53
N GLY A 19 40.29 14.13 -14.78
CA GLY A 19 39.48 15.35 -14.73
C GLY A 19 38.70 15.59 -16.03
N ARG A 20 37.91 16.67 -16.06
CA ARG A 20 37.06 17.03 -17.21
C ARG A 20 37.50 18.37 -17.78
N THR A 21 37.79 18.39 -19.08
CA THR A 21 37.99 19.62 -19.85
C THR A 21 36.64 20.21 -20.26
N TRP A 22 36.44 21.50 -20.02
CA TRP A 22 35.20 22.22 -20.32
C TRP A 22 35.46 23.18 -21.47
N THR A 23 35.18 22.74 -22.70
CA THR A 23 35.39 23.54 -23.92
C THR A 23 34.05 23.87 -24.61
N ASP A 24 33.12 22.90 -24.63
CA ASP A 24 31.93 22.96 -25.49
C ASP A 24 30.63 23.26 -24.74
N LYS A 25 30.71 23.75 -23.50
CA LYS A 25 29.52 23.89 -22.61
C LYS A 25 29.40 25.30 -22.03
N PRO A 26 28.17 25.80 -21.85
CA PRO A 26 27.93 27.11 -21.28
C PRO A 26 28.40 27.20 -19.83
N ALA A 27 28.86 28.38 -19.41
CA ALA A 27 29.42 28.64 -18.09
C ALA A 27 28.47 28.25 -16.94
N GLU A 28 27.16 28.44 -17.11
CA GLU A 28 26.16 28.08 -16.10
C GLU A 28 26.14 26.58 -15.78
N GLN A 29 26.35 25.73 -16.79
CA GLN A 29 26.43 24.28 -16.60
C GLN A 29 27.73 23.89 -15.91
N HIS A 30 28.83 24.58 -16.22
CA HIS A 30 30.10 24.41 -15.52
C HIS A 30 29.94 24.75 -14.04
N ASP A 31 29.32 25.88 -13.71
CA ASP A 31 29.13 26.31 -12.33
C ASP A 31 28.18 25.39 -11.56
N ALA A 32 27.11 24.93 -12.20
CA ALA A 32 26.20 23.94 -11.63
C ALA A 32 26.92 22.61 -11.35
N PHE A 33 27.74 22.13 -12.29
CA PHE A 33 28.56 20.93 -12.09
C PHE A 33 29.56 21.13 -10.95
N ARG A 34 30.33 22.22 -10.94
CA ARG A 34 31.30 22.49 -9.86
C ARG A 34 30.63 22.62 -8.50
N ALA A 35 29.44 23.22 -8.44
CA ALA A 35 28.64 23.27 -7.22
C ALA A 35 28.18 21.88 -6.76
N ASN A 36 27.69 21.04 -7.67
CA ASN A 36 27.33 19.65 -7.39
C ASN A 36 28.54 18.82 -6.94
N HIS A 37 29.68 18.97 -7.62
CA HIS A 37 30.94 18.31 -7.28
C HIS A 37 31.40 18.65 -5.85
N ARG A 38 31.35 19.93 -5.46
CA ARG A 38 31.65 20.37 -4.08
C ARG A 38 30.71 19.74 -3.06
N ARG A 39 29.42 19.61 -3.38
CA ARG A 39 28.40 19.00 -2.51
C ARG A 39 28.64 17.50 -2.34
N ILE A 40 29.01 16.80 -3.41
CA ILE A 40 29.12 15.34 -3.48
C ILE A 40 30.35 14.78 -2.77
N ARG A 41 31.34 15.61 -2.42
CA ARG A 41 32.50 15.19 -1.62
C ARG A 41 32.14 14.50 -0.29
N SER A 42 30.93 14.70 0.23
CA SER A 42 30.44 13.94 1.38
C SER A 42 29.91 12.56 0.95
N GLU A 43 30.66 11.50 1.26
CA GLU A 43 30.25 10.11 1.00
C GLU A 43 28.94 9.75 1.74
N ARG A 44 28.70 10.35 2.91
CA ARG A 44 27.51 10.10 3.75
C ARG A 44 26.18 10.31 3.01
N LEU A 45 26.07 11.38 2.23
CA LEU A 45 24.83 11.71 1.51
C LEU A 45 24.61 10.82 0.29
N LEU A 46 25.69 10.49 -0.43
CA LEU A 46 25.63 9.51 -1.51
C LEU A 46 25.24 8.12 -1.00
N ARG A 47 25.86 7.68 0.10
CA ARG A 47 25.56 6.39 0.74
C ARG A 47 24.12 6.34 1.20
N ARG A 48 23.62 7.39 1.87
CA ARG A 48 22.22 7.45 2.30
C ARG A 48 21.24 7.47 1.12
N ARG A 49 21.59 8.15 0.02
CA ARG A 49 20.79 8.11 -1.22
C ARG A 49 20.74 6.69 -1.79
N GLY A 50 21.89 6.02 -1.91
CA GLY A 50 21.98 4.64 -2.37
C GLY A 50 21.18 3.70 -1.46
N GLU A 51 21.29 3.84 -0.15
CA GLU A 51 20.54 3.05 0.84
C GLU A 51 19.03 3.22 0.70
N VAL A 52 18.53 4.47 0.61
CA VAL A 52 17.09 4.73 0.46
C VAL A 52 16.55 4.16 -0.85
N VAL A 53 17.29 4.33 -1.94
CA VAL A 53 16.88 3.81 -3.25
C VAL A 53 16.99 2.27 -3.27
N GLU A 54 18.10 1.67 -2.86
CA GLU A 54 18.26 0.22 -2.96
C GLU A 54 17.39 -0.54 -1.97
N ARG A 55 17.19 -0.04 -0.73
CA ARG A 55 16.36 -0.71 0.27
C ARG A 55 14.89 -0.75 -0.13
N THR A 56 14.36 0.36 -0.65
CA THR A 56 12.95 0.41 -1.08
C THR A 56 12.68 -0.56 -2.23
N PHE A 57 13.66 -0.77 -3.10
CA PHE A 57 13.58 -1.71 -4.22
C PHE A 57 14.15 -3.11 -3.91
N ALA A 58 14.56 -3.41 -2.67
CA ALA A 58 15.15 -4.70 -2.31
C ALA A 58 14.21 -5.88 -2.64
N HIS A 59 12.90 -5.70 -2.43
CA HIS A 59 11.89 -6.70 -2.75
C HIS A 59 11.73 -6.95 -4.27
N LEU A 60 12.13 -5.98 -5.11
CA LEU A 60 12.11 -6.11 -6.58
C LEU A 60 13.45 -6.64 -7.10
N CYS A 61 14.55 -6.09 -6.61
CA CYS A 61 15.89 -6.33 -7.14
C CYS A 61 16.59 -7.55 -6.54
N GLU A 62 16.43 -7.80 -5.23
CA GLU A 62 17.13 -8.88 -4.53
C GLU A 62 16.27 -10.13 -4.46
N THR A 63 15.20 -10.12 -3.66
CA THR A 63 14.30 -11.27 -3.54
C THR A 63 13.42 -11.46 -4.78
N GLY A 64 13.12 -10.37 -5.50
CA GLY A 64 12.33 -10.38 -6.73
C GLY A 64 13.10 -10.67 -8.03
N GLY A 65 14.43 -10.82 -7.97
CA GLY A 65 15.25 -11.17 -9.15
C GLY A 65 15.31 -10.10 -10.25
N GLY A 66 14.86 -8.87 -9.99
CA GLY A 66 14.76 -7.78 -10.97
C GLY A 66 16.10 -7.16 -11.38
N ARG A 67 17.16 -7.35 -10.58
CA ARG A 67 18.46 -6.65 -10.73
C ARG A 67 19.12 -6.88 -12.09
N ARG A 68 18.97 -8.07 -12.68
CA ARG A 68 19.55 -8.41 -14.00
C ARG A 68 18.48 -8.43 -15.10
N THR A 69 18.82 -7.91 -16.28
CA THR A 69 17.95 -7.88 -17.47
C THR A 69 18.80 -7.92 -18.74
N TRP A 70 18.33 -8.69 -19.72
CA TRP A 70 18.89 -8.72 -21.07
C TRP A 70 18.31 -7.64 -21.99
N LEU A 71 17.28 -6.91 -21.54
CA LEU A 71 16.69 -5.80 -22.29
C LEU A 71 17.71 -4.66 -22.42
N ARG A 72 17.76 -4.07 -23.61
CA ARG A 72 18.60 -2.90 -23.95
C ARG A 72 17.73 -1.66 -24.12
N GLY A 73 18.29 -0.51 -23.74
CA GLY A 73 17.63 0.80 -23.84
C GLY A 73 16.75 1.12 -22.62
N LEU A 74 16.80 2.39 -22.20
CA LEU A 74 16.15 2.87 -20.98
C LEU A 74 14.64 2.60 -21.00
N THR A 75 13.96 2.88 -22.10
CA THR A 75 12.50 2.72 -22.24
C THR A 75 12.03 1.28 -21.97
N LYS A 76 12.76 0.28 -22.48
CA LYS A 76 12.39 -1.14 -22.30
C LYS A 76 12.64 -1.59 -20.87
N VAL A 77 13.77 -1.18 -20.28
CA VAL A 77 14.11 -1.49 -18.89
C VAL A 77 13.11 -0.84 -17.93
N THR A 78 12.76 0.42 -18.14
CA THR A 78 11.78 1.14 -17.31
C THR A 78 10.42 0.47 -17.35
N LYS A 79 9.93 0.08 -18.54
CA LYS A 79 8.67 -0.67 -18.66
C LYS A 79 8.69 -1.98 -17.85
N ARG A 80 9.77 -2.75 -17.94
CA ARG A 80 9.94 -3.98 -17.15
C ARG A 80 9.88 -3.70 -15.64
N TYR A 81 10.60 -2.69 -15.17
CA TYR A 81 10.60 -2.32 -13.74
C TYR A 81 9.23 -1.84 -13.26
N GLN A 82 8.51 -1.06 -14.06
CA GLN A 82 7.15 -0.62 -13.73
C GLN A 82 6.18 -1.80 -13.61
N VAL A 83 6.22 -2.74 -14.54
CA VAL A 83 5.38 -3.96 -14.50
C VAL A 83 5.73 -4.81 -13.28
N LEU A 84 7.02 -4.97 -12.95
CA LEU A 84 7.45 -5.73 -11.79
C LEU A 84 6.98 -5.09 -10.47
N ALA A 85 7.18 -3.77 -10.33
CA ALA A 85 6.73 -3.01 -9.17
C ALA A 85 5.20 -3.06 -9.02
N LEU A 86 4.47 -2.87 -10.11
CA LEU A 86 3.01 -2.96 -10.14
C LEU A 86 2.55 -4.35 -9.68
N SER A 87 3.17 -5.42 -10.20
CA SER A 87 2.81 -6.79 -9.87
C SER A 87 3.01 -7.09 -8.38
N HIS A 88 4.10 -6.62 -7.80
CA HIS A 88 4.38 -6.82 -6.38
C HIS A 88 3.41 -6.03 -5.48
N ASN A 89 3.18 -4.76 -5.81
CA ASN A 89 2.25 -3.90 -5.08
C ASN A 89 0.82 -4.43 -5.18
N LEU A 90 0.39 -4.86 -6.37
CA LEU A 90 -0.91 -5.48 -6.57
C LEU A 90 -1.04 -6.77 -5.79
N GLY A 91 0.01 -7.60 -5.72
CA GLY A 91 0.02 -8.80 -4.88
C GLY A 91 -0.22 -8.48 -3.40
N LEU A 92 0.36 -7.40 -2.87
CA LEU A 92 0.11 -6.96 -1.49
C LEU A 92 -1.34 -6.50 -1.30
N ILE A 93 -1.87 -5.68 -2.21
CA ILE A 93 -3.26 -5.20 -2.18
C ILE A 93 -4.25 -6.37 -2.28
N LEU A 94 -4.01 -7.33 -3.18
CA LEU A 94 -4.86 -8.50 -3.32
C LEU A 94 -4.80 -9.40 -2.09
N ARG A 95 -3.64 -9.51 -1.43
CA ARG A 95 -3.53 -10.25 -0.17
C ARG A 95 -4.33 -9.59 0.95
N THR A 96 -4.33 -8.26 1.05
CA THR A 96 -5.06 -7.55 2.10
C THR A 96 -6.57 -7.56 1.85
N LEU A 97 -7.00 -7.36 0.61
CA LEU A 97 -8.42 -7.30 0.26
C LEU A 97 -9.07 -8.69 0.13
N CYS A 98 -8.37 -9.65 -0.48
CA CYS A 98 -8.94 -10.94 -0.85
C CYS A 98 -8.33 -12.13 -0.08
N GLY A 99 -7.37 -11.90 0.81
CA GLY A 99 -6.66 -12.95 1.56
C GLY A 99 -5.67 -13.78 0.73
N ALA A 100 -5.70 -13.67 -0.60
CA ALA A 100 -4.83 -14.42 -1.51
C ALA A 100 -4.35 -13.56 -2.67
N ALA A 101 -3.03 -13.53 -2.87
CA ALA A 101 -2.39 -12.81 -3.98
C ALA A 101 -2.08 -13.69 -5.20
N LYS A 102 -1.90 -15.00 -4.98
CA LYS A 102 -1.53 -15.94 -6.03
C LYS A 102 -2.80 -16.46 -6.72
N PRO A 103 -2.83 -16.58 -8.06
CA PRO A 103 -4.02 -17.04 -8.77
C PRO A 103 -4.50 -18.42 -8.28
N ARG A 104 -3.58 -19.36 -8.03
CA ARG A 104 -3.92 -20.68 -7.48
C ARG A 104 -4.44 -20.65 -6.04
N ALA A 105 -4.00 -19.69 -5.23
CA ALA A 105 -4.53 -19.54 -3.88
C ALA A 105 -5.92 -18.88 -3.93
N PHE A 106 -6.14 -17.99 -4.89
CA PHE A 106 -7.42 -17.31 -5.09
C PHE A 106 -8.53 -18.28 -5.52
N THR A 107 -8.22 -19.26 -6.39
CA THR A 107 -9.19 -20.31 -6.76
C THR A 107 -9.65 -21.13 -5.56
N LEU A 108 -8.74 -21.42 -4.62
CA LEU A 108 -9.08 -22.14 -3.38
C LEU A 108 -9.94 -21.29 -2.43
N VAL A 109 -9.62 -20.01 -2.28
CA VAL A 109 -10.40 -19.09 -1.45
C VAL A 109 -11.83 -18.93 -2.02
N LEU A 110 -11.95 -18.80 -3.34
CA LEU A 110 -13.25 -18.73 -4.00
C LEU A 110 -14.05 -20.02 -3.86
N SER A 111 -13.45 -21.19 -4.05
CA SER A 111 -14.16 -22.46 -3.94
C SER A 111 -14.66 -22.74 -2.52
N LEU A 112 -13.88 -22.39 -1.49
CA LEU A 112 -14.32 -22.46 -0.10
C LEU A 112 -15.43 -21.45 0.19
N GLY A 113 -15.33 -20.23 -0.36
CA GLY A 113 -16.36 -19.20 -0.24
C GLY A 113 -17.69 -19.59 -0.88
N THR A 114 -17.67 -20.18 -2.08
CA THR A 114 -18.87 -20.65 -2.76
C THR A 114 -19.48 -21.85 -2.05
N LEU A 115 -18.67 -22.82 -1.60
CA LEU A 115 -19.16 -23.96 -0.83
C LEU A 115 -19.84 -23.52 0.46
N ARG A 116 -19.24 -22.57 1.19
CA ARG A 116 -19.82 -21.99 2.40
C ARG A 116 -21.15 -21.27 2.12
N LEU A 117 -21.23 -20.49 1.05
CA LEU A 117 -22.45 -19.78 0.66
C LEU A 117 -23.57 -20.74 0.23
N VAL A 118 -23.22 -21.79 -0.52
CA VAL A 118 -24.17 -22.85 -0.89
C VAL A 118 -24.66 -23.59 0.35
N ALA A 119 -23.77 -23.98 1.27
CA ALA A 119 -24.15 -24.61 2.53
C ALA A 119 -25.07 -23.72 3.39
N LEU A 120 -24.82 -22.41 3.47
CA LEU A 120 -25.70 -21.46 4.16
C LEU A 120 -27.06 -21.29 3.48
N ARG A 121 -27.17 -21.54 2.17
CA ARG A 121 -28.43 -21.47 1.42
C ARG A 121 -29.23 -22.77 1.45
N THR A 122 -28.55 -23.92 1.51
CA THR A 122 -29.20 -25.23 1.61
C THR A 122 -29.61 -25.57 3.03
N LEU A 123 -28.82 -25.12 4.02
CA LEU A 123 -29.19 -25.15 5.44
C LEU A 123 -30.04 -23.93 5.77
N LYS A 124 -31.28 -23.87 5.27
CA LYS A 124 -32.28 -23.01 5.90
C LYS A 124 -32.50 -23.52 7.34
N PRO A 125 -32.49 -22.67 8.37
CA PRO A 125 -32.86 -23.12 9.71
C PRO A 125 -34.30 -23.63 9.65
N THR A 126 -34.48 -24.93 9.88
CA THR A 126 -35.79 -25.52 10.18
C THR A 126 -36.22 -24.92 11.51
N SER A 127 -36.91 -23.78 11.46
CA SER A 127 -37.68 -23.31 12.60
C SER A 127 -39.00 -24.10 12.62
N PRO A 128 -39.26 -24.95 13.63
CA PRO A 128 -40.61 -25.43 13.87
C PRO A 128 -41.39 -24.30 14.53
N LEU A 129 -41.81 -23.31 13.74
CA LEU A 129 -42.58 -22.17 14.22
C LEU A 129 -44.07 -22.40 14.00
N ASN A 130 -44.60 -23.55 14.45
CA ASN A 130 -46.07 -23.73 14.54
C ASN A 130 -46.54 -24.96 15.35
N GLN A 131 -46.12 -25.14 16.61
CA GLN A 131 -46.84 -26.13 17.45
C GLN A 131 -46.73 -25.98 18.97
N PHE A 132 -46.68 -24.78 19.54
CA PHE A 132 -46.68 -24.67 21.02
C PHE A 132 -47.52 -23.56 21.66
N PHE A 133 -48.32 -22.80 20.91
CA PHE A 133 -49.28 -21.85 21.50
C PHE A 133 -50.72 -22.14 21.07
N ARG A 134 -51.18 -23.36 21.38
CA ARG A 134 -52.60 -23.64 21.64
C ARG A 134 -52.74 -24.07 23.10
N SER A 135 -52.91 -23.10 23.99
CA SER A 135 -53.73 -23.21 25.21
C SER A 135 -53.38 -22.05 26.15
N SER A 136 -54.21 -21.00 26.15
CA SER A 136 -54.51 -20.28 27.39
C SER A 136 -55.78 -19.46 27.15
N LYS A 137 -56.91 -20.05 27.52
CA LYS A 137 -58.14 -19.29 27.80
C LYS A 137 -58.00 -18.67 29.18
N SER A 138 -58.52 -17.44 29.29
CA SER A 138 -58.96 -16.73 30.50
C SER A 138 -57.93 -16.44 31.59
N HIS A 139 -57.61 -15.15 31.80
CA HIS A 139 -58.18 -14.43 32.96
C HIS A 139 -58.01 -12.92 32.79
N SER A 140 -59.13 -12.23 32.90
CA SER A 140 -59.21 -10.78 33.02
C SER A 140 -58.56 -10.32 34.32
N ARG A 141 -57.64 -9.35 34.26
CA ARG A 141 -57.54 -8.32 35.29
C ARG A 141 -56.74 -7.10 34.82
N LYS A 142 -57.46 -5.98 34.74
CA LYS A 142 -56.95 -4.61 34.66
C LYS A 142 -56.09 -4.31 35.87
N THR A 143 -54.93 -3.69 35.68
CA THR A 143 -54.33 -2.75 36.64
C THR A 143 -53.56 -1.66 35.91
N HIS A 144 -53.48 -0.54 36.57
CA HIS A 144 -53.35 0.83 36.08
C HIS A 144 -51.91 1.33 36.32
N LEU A 145 -51.48 2.34 35.53
CA LEU A 145 -50.41 3.34 35.84
C LEU A 145 -48.95 2.83 35.76
N ARG A 146 -47.94 3.56 35.27
CA ARG A 146 -47.71 4.99 34.98
C ARG A 146 -46.53 5.09 33.98
N PRO A 147 -46.35 6.19 33.23
CA PRO A 147 -45.14 6.43 32.43
C PRO A 147 -44.08 7.10 33.29
N ASP A 148 -42.79 6.81 33.06
CA ASP A 148 -41.74 7.78 33.36
C ASP A 148 -40.45 7.56 32.58
N HIS A 149 -39.83 8.70 32.34
CA HIS A 149 -38.74 9.02 31.43
C HIS A 149 -37.40 8.38 31.78
N ALA A 150 -36.53 8.17 30.78
CA ALA A 150 -35.30 8.96 30.65
C ALA A 150 -34.31 8.38 29.62
N ALA A 151 -33.78 9.30 28.83
CA ALA A 151 -32.76 9.14 27.83
C ALA A 151 -31.40 8.74 28.42
N ARG A 152 -30.59 7.99 27.65
CA ARG A 152 -29.15 8.26 27.56
C ARG A 152 -28.53 7.70 26.28
N LYS A 153 -28.28 8.60 25.32
CA LYS A 153 -27.35 8.39 24.19
C LYS A 153 -25.93 8.31 24.74
N ARG A 154 -25.13 7.35 24.27
CA ARG A 154 -23.67 7.35 24.46
C ARG A 154 -22.99 7.68 23.14
N GLN A 155 -22.20 8.75 23.17
CA GLN A 155 -21.49 9.37 22.07
C GLN A 155 -20.26 8.56 21.65
N THR A 156 -20.00 8.65 20.35
CA THR A 156 -18.75 8.37 19.65
C THR A 156 -17.63 9.30 20.13
N GLN A 157 -16.45 8.75 20.40
CA GLN A 157 -15.22 9.54 20.54
C GLN A 157 -14.26 9.20 19.39
N THR A 158 -14.00 10.20 18.57
CA THR A 158 -12.90 10.26 17.60
C THR A 158 -11.75 11.01 18.28
N SER A 159 -10.58 10.38 18.42
CA SER A 159 -9.36 11.04 18.91
C SER A 159 -8.43 11.31 17.73
N SER A 160 -8.26 12.60 17.43
CA SER A 160 -7.24 13.19 16.58
C SER A 160 -6.05 13.67 17.42
N THR A 161 -4.85 13.25 17.05
CA THR A 161 -3.56 13.88 17.37
C THR A 161 -2.67 13.56 16.17
N GLY A 162 -2.10 14.50 15.40
CA GLY A 162 -1.76 15.89 15.72
C GLY A 162 -0.34 15.94 16.29
N CYS A 163 0.66 15.79 15.40
CA CYS A 163 2.04 16.30 15.44
C CYS A 163 2.78 15.77 14.21
#